data_AF-A0A917XPM9-F1
#
_entry.id   AF-A0A917XPM9-F1
#
_cell.length_a   1.000
_cell.length_b   1.000
_cell.length_c   1.000
_cell.angle_alpha   90.00
_cell.angle_beta   90.00
_cell.angle_gamma   90.00
#
_symmetry.space_group_name_H-M   'P 1'
#
loop_
_entity.id
_entity.type
_entity.pdbx_description
1 polymer ?
#
loop_
_entity_poly.entity_id
_entity_poly.type
_entity_poly.pdbx_seq_one_letter_code
_entity_poly.pdbx_strand_id
1 'polypeptide(L)'
;MSAFEPVSPTYAISDTVVEHRLRGRGCTHADLPGGYRLTLRTRELHGPLRAALAAPSPTGPARICTARFSAYVPTPASSRVLDAVTRYAPALPDAGDVRPSLGAVARLLTTGAPFQRPGEPGLFVQFGHAEAWLDGRRLGVTLGRPGSGLSLVLDGPWDAPSTARLTAAVLRELTDARRLAGEAAALLKPGPWQVESDRWHPDAALVLPADRRPDPEDPLGRRVSRALRQVHLQLRAAQPDWDFQEMISADGSAVAMRITPHGRAVPRMVRKVVSTSTAGPGEMGNTRTTFAPADLPAPPDFTPAPPPGEAPSLDLHVAPKDTRYSWGVELGLGAWAYVLDRSPVFYGSGWYPFHEHVTRREPDPTAPLNTLDVPTGRTVPARVRLSPGVQNYSWGNEYVQLTPVDHRVEARLNLYAGREHAYTLVREVTLEIDLRAKRVLLPVRIPPALRHQAEVKGRRILDLLLAARRERRRGAREPRAVLGPWDRSSRPSTDT
;
A
#
# COMPACT_ATOMS: atom_id res chain seq x y z
N MET A 1 37.17 -12.70 16.50
CA MET A 1 37.53 -11.86 15.33
C MET A 1 36.66 -10.61 15.39
N SER A 2 37.27 -9.45 15.62
CA SER A 2 36.57 -8.17 15.70
C SER A 2 35.92 -7.84 14.35
N ALA A 3 34.62 -7.59 14.36
CA ALA A 3 33.88 -7.17 13.18
C ALA A 3 34.44 -5.81 12.72
N PHE A 4 34.94 -5.76 11.48
CA PHE A 4 35.26 -4.52 10.80
C PHE A 4 33.96 -3.68 10.70
N GLU A 5 33.75 -2.75 11.62
CA GLU A 5 32.87 -1.61 11.34
C GLU A 5 33.73 -0.58 10.58
N PRO A 6 33.56 -0.42 9.26
CA PRO A 6 34.33 0.58 8.53
C PRO A 6 33.94 1.97 9.03
N VAL A 7 34.95 2.76 9.41
CA VAL A 7 34.80 4.19 9.71
C VAL A 7 34.10 4.88 8.53
N SER A 8 33.00 5.60 8.81
CA SER A 8 32.18 6.22 7.76
C SER A 8 33.00 7.24 6.94
N PRO A 9 33.05 7.13 5.59
CA PRO A 9 33.83 8.04 4.74
C PRO A 9 33.14 9.41 4.50
N THR A 10 32.06 9.73 5.21
CA THR A 10 31.16 10.88 4.95
C THR A 10 31.89 12.20 4.74
N TYR A 11 32.73 12.61 5.69
CA TYR A 11 33.46 13.89 5.59
C TYR A 11 34.48 13.87 4.45
N ALA A 12 35.23 12.77 4.31
CA ALA A 12 36.23 12.61 3.25
C ALA A 12 35.62 12.64 1.84
N ILE A 13 34.41 12.08 1.65
CA ILE A 13 33.66 12.20 0.39
C ILE A 13 33.35 13.66 0.09
N SER A 14 32.81 14.39 1.08
CA SER A 14 32.45 15.80 0.91
C SER A 14 33.65 16.65 0.55
N ASP A 15 34.75 16.51 1.29
CA ASP A 15 35.98 17.26 1.07
C ASP A 15 36.55 16.98 -0.31
N THR A 16 36.59 15.71 -0.72
CA THR A 16 37.09 15.32 -2.06
C THR A 16 36.25 15.93 -3.18
N VAL A 17 34.92 15.92 -3.04
CA VAL A 17 33.99 16.49 -4.04
C VAL A 17 34.13 18.01 -4.12
N VAL A 18 34.21 18.70 -2.98
CA VAL A 18 34.42 20.15 -2.90
C VAL A 18 35.78 20.52 -3.50
N GLU A 19 36.85 19.83 -3.11
CA GLU A 19 38.19 20.07 -3.64
C GLU A 19 38.26 19.87 -5.16
N HIS A 20 37.66 18.79 -5.67
CA HIS A 20 37.61 18.52 -7.11
C HIS A 20 36.93 19.66 -7.88
N ARG A 21 35.81 20.18 -7.36
CA ARG A 21 35.08 21.30 -7.96
C ARG A 21 35.84 22.62 -7.87
N LEU A 22 36.43 22.92 -6.71
CA LEU A 22 37.19 24.16 -6.50
C LEU A 22 38.45 24.22 -7.37
N ARG A 23 39.16 23.09 -7.51
CA ARG A 23 40.39 23.01 -8.31
C ARG A 23 40.15 22.84 -9.81
N GLY A 24 38.90 22.67 -10.25
CA GLY A 24 38.55 22.49 -11.66
C GLY A 24 39.27 21.31 -12.34
N ARG A 25 39.61 20.26 -11.59
CA ARG A 25 40.42 19.14 -12.11
C ARG A 25 39.58 18.28 -13.07
N GLY A 26 40.17 17.87 -14.19
CA GLY A 26 39.51 16.91 -15.09
C GLY A 26 39.25 15.54 -14.45
N CYS A 27 40.11 15.12 -13.51
CA CYS A 27 39.95 13.89 -12.75
C CYS A 27 40.57 14.03 -11.34
N THR A 28 39.93 13.42 -10.33
CA THR A 28 40.46 13.25 -8.98
C THR A 28 40.29 11.79 -8.56
N HIS A 29 41.32 11.21 -7.96
CA HIS A 29 41.27 9.90 -7.30
C HIS A 29 41.58 10.09 -5.81
N ALA A 30 40.78 9.47 -4.94
CA ALA A 30 40.96 9.53 -3.50
C ALA A 30 40.69 8.16 -2.87
N ASP A 31 41.62 7.71 -2.03
CA ASP A 31 41.39 6.64 -1.06
C ASP A 31 40.75 7.25 0.19
N LEU A 32 39.65 6.67 0.63
CA LEU A 32 38.80 7.17 1.71
C LEU A 32 38.92 6.25 2.94
N PRO A 33 38.57 6.75 4.15
CA PRO A 33 38.52 5.93 5.37
C PRO A 33 37.69 4.66 5.17
N GLY A 34 38.09 3.58 5.85
CA GLY A 34 37.41 2.28 5.73
C GLY A 34 37.68 1.54 4.43
N GLY A 35 38.68 1.93 3.63
CA GLY A 35 39.07 1.22 2.40
C GLY A 35 38.21 1.53 1.18
N TYR A 36 37.36 2.56 1.26
CA TYR A 36 36.57 3.04 0.12
C TYR A 36 37.46 3.79 -0.87
N ARG A 37 37.07 3.80 -2.15
CA ARG A 37 37.77 4.56 -3.20
C ARG A 37 36.80 5.39 -4.00
N LEU A 38 37.11 6.67 -4.17
CA LEU A 38 36.32 7.61 -4.95
C LEU A 38 37.13 8.13 -6.13
N THR A 39 36.55 8.02 -7.32
CA THR A 39 37.05 8.65 -8.54
C THR A 39 36.05 9.66 -9.03
N LEU A 40 36.48 10.90 -9.22
CA LEU A 40 35.67 12.01 -9.76
C LEU A 40 36.20 12.44 -11.12
N ARG A 41 35.31 12.79 -12.04
CA ARG A 41 35.64 13.30 -13.38
C ARG A 41 34.69 14.42 -13.78
N THR A 42 35.24 15.51 -14.29
CA THR A 42 34.51 16.60 -14.96
C THR A 42 35.21 16.89 -16.29
N ARG A 43 34.47 16.94 -17.40
CA ARG A 43 35.07 17.16 -18.74
C ARG A 43 35.24 18.65 -19.06
N GLU A 44 34.38 19.48 -18.49
CA GLU A 44 34.31 20.92 -18.69
C GLU A 44 34.25 21.57 -17.30
N LEU A 45 34.83 22.76 -17.16
CA LEU A 45 34.75 23.53 -15.92
C LEU A 45 33.27 23.80 -15.61
N HIS A 46 32.83 23.47 -14.38
CA HIS A 46 31.41 23.49 -13.97
C HIS A 46 30.47 22.52 -14.72
N GLY A 47 30.99 21.61 -15.55
CA GLY A 47 30.19 20.62 -16.27
C GLY A 47 29.64 19.49 -15.39
N PRO A 48 29.00 18.49 -15.99
CA PRO A 48 28.48 17.32 -15.28
C PRO A 48 29.57 16.57 -14.50
N LEU A 49 29.28 16.23 -13.24
CA LEU A 49 30.18 15.44 -12.40
C LEU A 49 29.90 13.95 -12.61
N ARG A 50 30.95 13.19 -12.91
CA ARG A 50 30.90 11.72 -12.89
C ARG A 50 31.67 11.24 -11.68
N ALA A 51 31.07 10.33 -10.92
CA ALA A 51 31.72 9.67 -9.80
C ALA A 51 31.71 8.15 -10.01
N ALA A 52 32.77 7.48 -9.57
CA ALA A 52 32.81 6.03 -9.40
C ALA A 52 33.27 5.74 -7.99
N LEU A 53 32.51 4.91 -7.28
CA LEU A 53 32.72 4.60 -5.88
C LEU A 53 32.87 3.09 -5.72
N ALA A 54 33.93 2.68 -5.02
CA ALA A 54 34.18 1.30 -4.67
C ALA A 54 34.24 1.15 -3.15
N ALA A 55 33.68 0.04 -2.66
CA ALA A 55 33.76 -0.40 -1.27
C ALA A 55 34.82 -1.49 -1.11
N PRO A 56 35.38 -1.68 0.09
CA PRO A 56 36.19 -2.86 0.38
C PRO A 56 35.34 -4.15 0.23
N SER A 57 35.92 -5.21 -0.35
CA SER A 57 35.31 -6.54 -0.46
C SER A 57 36.39 -7.63 -0.30
N PRO A 58 36.04 -8.87 0.09
CA PRO A 58 37.02 -9.96 0.25
C PRO A 58 37.86 -10.27 -1.00
N THR A 59 37.36 -9.92 -2.19
CA THR A 59 38.05 -10.15 -3.48
C THR A 59 38.84 -8.93 -3.98
N GLY A 60 38.87 -7.84 -3.20
CA GLY A 60 39.43 -6.54 -3.59
C GLY A 60 38.36 -5.44 -3.66
N PRO A 61 38.71 -4.20 -4.01
CA PRO A 61 37.74 -3.11 -4.08
C PRO A 61 36.61 -3.38 -5.09
N ALA A 62 35.39 -3.50 -4.59
CA ALA A 62 34.19 -3.79 -5.36
C ALA A 62 33.45 -2.51 -5.72
N ARG A 63 33.11 -2.33 -7.01
CA ARG A 63 32.36 -1.14 -7.44
C ARG A 63 30.93 -1.20 -6.93
N ILE A 64 30.54 -0.22 -6.13
CA ILE A 64 29.18 -0.10 -5.59
C ILE A 64 28.33 0.93 -6.32
N CYS A 65 28.95 1.86 -7.05
CA CYS A 65 28.23 2.86 -7.83
C CYS A 65 29.07 3.51 -8.93
N THR A 66 28.46 3.78 -10.07
CA THR A 66 28.82 4.92 -10.91
C THR A 66 27.69 5.93 -10.92
N ALA A 67 28.00 7.19 -10.65
CA ALA A 67 27.06 8.30 -10.61
C ALA A 67 27.37 9.31 -11.71
N ARG A 68 26.33 9.89 -12.30
CA ARG A 68 26.40 11.05 -13.19
C ARG A 68 25.44 12.11 -12.69
N PHE A 69 26.00 13.20 -12.18
CA PHE A 69 25.28 14.39 -11.77
C PHE A 69 25.33 15.41 -12.91
N SER A 70 24.18 15.99 -13.26
CA SER A 70 24.14 17.17 -14.13
C SER A 70 24.89 18.35 -13.50
N ALA A 71 25.28 19.32 -14.32
CA ALA A 71 26.02 20.51 -13.89
C ALA A 71 25.27 21.31 -12.80
N TYR A 72 23.94 21.23 -12.80
CA TYR A 72 23.08 22.01 -11.92
C TYR A 72 22.91 21.39 -10.52
N VAL A 73 23.29 20.13 -10.30
CA VAL A 73 23.15 19.51 -8.98
C VAL A 73 24.11 20.18 -8.00
N PRO A 74 23.63 20.72 -6.87
CA PRO A 74 24.50 21.34 -5.87
C PRO A 74 25.57 20.37 -5.36
N THR A 75 26.78 20.90 -5.16
CA THR A 75 27.92 20.13 -4.62
C THR A 75 27.56 19.41 -3.30
N PRO A 76 26.89 20.05 -2.31
CA PRO A 76 26.51 19.36 -1.07
C PRO A 76 25.54 18.19 -1.31
N ALA A 77 24.61 18.32 -2.25
CA ALA A 77 23.68 17.25 -2.59
C ALA A 77 24.41 16.07 -3.26
N SER A 78 25.37 16.35 -4.15
CA SER A 78 26.21 15.32 -4.76
C SER A 78 26.99 14.52 -3.71
N SER A 79 27.59 15.20 -2.73
CA SER A 79 28.32 14.56 -1.63
C SER A 79 27.41 13.69 -0.76
N ARG A 80 26.23 14.20 -0.34
CA ARG A 80 25.28 13.47 0.49
C ARG A 80 24.68 12.25 -0.22
N VAL A 81 24.48 12.33 -1.54
CA VAL A 81 24.06 11.18 -2.36
C VAL A 81 25.15 10.12 -2.38
N LEU A 82 26.41 10.48 -2.63
CA LEU A 82 27.52 9.52 -2.63
C LEU A 82 27.74 8.88 -1.24
N ASP A 83 27.53 9.63 -0.18
CA ASP A 83 27.53 9.13 1.20
C ASP A 83 26.32 8.23 1.51
N ALA A 84 25.15 8.50 0.93
CA ALA A 84 24.02 7.56 1.01
C ALA A 84 24.33 6.24 0.30
N VAL A 85 25.07 6.28 -0.81
CA VAL A 85 25.53 5.09 -1.53
C VAL A 85 26.45 4.21 -0.67
N THR A 86 27.36 4.77 0.12
CA THR A 86 28.19 3.96 1.03
C THR A 86 27.36 3.34 2.15
N ARG A 87 26.41 4.09 2.73
CA ARG A 87 25.55 3.59 3.82
C ARG A 87 24.58 2.49 3.39
N TYR A 88 24.09 2.55 2.16
CA TYR A 88 23.10 1.62 1.64
C TYR A 88 23.67 0.70 0.57
N ALA A 89 25.00 0.53 0.54
CA ALA A 89 25.63 -0.45 -0.32
C ALA A 89 25.13 -1.86 0.05
N PRO A 90 24.98 -2.76 -0.94
CA PRO A 90 24.61 -4.15 -0.69
C PRO A 90 25.71 -4.86 0.09
N ALA A 91 25.33 -5.84 0.92
CA ALA A 91 26.27 -6.61 1.73
C ALA A 91 27.28 -7.43 0.89
N LEU A 92 26.91 -7.82 -0.33
CA LEU A 92 27.75 -8.55 -1.28
C LEU A 92 27.83 -7.78 -2.61
N PRO A 93 28.70 -6.75 -2.71
CA PRO A 93 28.77 -5.88 -3.89
C PRO A 93 29.31 -6.59 -5.15
N ASP A 94 30.01 -7.72 -4.98
CA ASP A 94 30.54 -8.53 -6.09
C ASP A 94 29.54 -9.54 -6.66
N ALA A 95 28.36 -9.70 -6.06
CA ALA A 95 27.33 -10.65 -6.50
C ALA A 95 26.57 -10.16 -7.75
N GLY A 96 27.30 -9.58 -8.70
CA GLY A 96 26.88 -8.73 -9.81
C GLY A 96 25.99 -9.36 -10.86
N ASP A 97 25.13 -10.33 -10.55
CA ASP A 97 24.19 -10.97 -11.49
C ASP A 97 22.71 -10.91 -11.07
N VAL A 98 22.40 -10.57 -9.81
CA VAL A 98 20.99 -10.44 -9.40
C VAL A 98 20.46 -9.05 -9.78
N ARG A 99 19.34 -9.00 -10.51
CA ARG A 99 18.56 -7.77 -10.73
C ARG A 99 17.44 -7.73 -9.70
N PRO A 100 17.25 -6.61 -8.97
CA PRO A 100 16.16 -6.53 -8.00
C PRO A 100 14.83 -6.59 -8.73
N SER A 101 13.90 -7.42 -8.25
CA SER A 101 12.55 -7.44 -8.82
C SER A 101 11.83 -6.14 -8.49
N LEU A 102 11.20 -5.53 -9.49
CA LEU A 102 10.49 -4.24 -9.33
C LEU A 102 9.43 -4.32 -8.23
N GLY A 103 8.72 -5.45 -8.13
CA GLY A 103 7.75 -5.68 -7.07
C GLY A 103 8.35 -5.77 -5.67
N ALA A 104 9.58 -6.31 -5.51
CA ALA A 104 10.26 -6.29 -4.23
C ALA A 104 10.70 -4.88 -3.84
N VAL A 105 11.20 -4.09 -4.80
CA VAL A 105 11.57 -2.69 -4.56
C VAL A 105 10.33 -1.88 -4.15
N ALA A 106 9.24 -2.00 -4.90
CA ALA A 106 8.02 -1.24 -4.65
C ALA A 106 7.42 -1.49 -3.26
N ARG A 107 7.48 -2.72 -2.76
CA ARG A 107 7.02 -3.05 -1.39
C ARG A 107 7.89 -2.44 -0.29
N LEU A 108 9.15 -2.12 -0.59
CA LEU A 108 10.11 -1.56 0.35
C LEU A 108 10.23 -0.03 0.25
N LEU A 109 9.64 0.59 -0.77
CA LEU A 109 9.63 2.04 -0.92
C LEU A 109 8.86 2.70 0.22
N THR A 110 9.47 3.73 0.80
CA THR A 110 8.90 4.51 1.90
C THR A 110 8.68 5.97 1.53
N THR A 111 9.00 6.37 0.29
CA THR A 111 8.90 7.74 -0.20
C THR A 111 8.32 7.74 -1.61
N GLY A 112 7.32 8.58 -1.83
CA GLY A 112 6.60 8.66 -3.09
C GLY A 112 5.70 7.46 -3.37
N ALA A 113 4.93 7.56 -4.44
CA ALA A 113 4.06 6.50 -4.91
C ALA A 113 4.73 5.75 -6.07
N PRO A 114 4.98 4.43 -5.95
CA PRO A 114 5.41 3.65 -7.09
C PRO A 114 4.30 3.54 -8.14
N PHE A 115 4.65 3.60 -9.42
CA PHE A 115 3.75 3.33 -10.55
C PHE A 115 4.54 2.80 -11.76
N GLN A 116 3.82 2.28 -12.76
CA GLN A 116 4.38 1.88 -14.05
C GLN A 116 3.73 2.69 -15.16
N ARG A 117 4.51 3.01 -16.20
CA ARG A 117 4.02 3.70 -17.39
C ARG A 117 3.75 2.68 -18.50
N PRO A 118 2.62 2.80 -19.23
CA PRO A 118 2.37 1.96 -20.39
C PRO A 118 3.49 2.08 -21.42
N GLY A 119 4.11 0.95 -21.79
CA GLY A 119 5.15 0.89 -22.83
C GLY A 119 6.56 1.29 -22.41
N GLU A 120 6.78 1.75 -21.17
CA GLU A 120 8.13 2.04 -20.65
C GLU A 120 8.54 0.96 -19.62
N PRO A 121 9.70 0.29 -19.81
CA PRO A 121 10.20 -0.67 -18.83
C PRO A 121 10.66 0.05 -17.55
N GLY A 122 10.40 -0.56 -16.40
CA GLY A 122 10.89 -0.09 -15.10
C GLY A 122 9.79 0.28 -14.10
N LEU A 123 10.22 0.82 -12.97
CA LEU A 123 9.37 1.32 -11.88
C LEU A 123 9.61 2.82 -11.73
N PHE A 124 8.53 3.59 -11.69
CA PHE A 124 8.58 5.04 -11.53
C PHE A 124 8.08 5.42 -10.14
N VAL A 125 8.65 6.47 -9.56
CA VAL A 125 8.27 7.00 -8.26
C VAL A 125 8.14 8.51 -8.36
N GLN A 126 6.93 9.01 -8.12
CA GLN A 126 6.69 10.45 -8.08
C GLN A 126 6.79 10.96 -6.64
N PHE A 127 7.50 12.07 -6.45
CA PHE A 127 7.65 12.76 -5.17
C PHE A 127 7.61 14.28 -5.40
N GLY A 128 6.40 14.82 -5.43
CA GLY A 128 6.14 16.21 -5.83
C GLY A 128 6.59 16.49 -7.26
N HIS A 129 7.51 17.44 -7.41
CA HIS A 129 8.10 17.77 -8.71
C HIS A 129 9.20 16.80 -9.15
N ALA A 130 9.66 15.89 -8.30
CA ALA A 130 10.68 14.91 -8.65
C ALA A 130 10.07 13.61 -9.17
N GLU A 131 10.76 13.01 -10.13
CA GLU A 131 10.49 11.66 -10.60
C GLU A 131 11.77 10.83 -10.55
N ALA A 132 11.68 9.68 -9.89
CA ALA A 132 12.68 8.63 -9.99
C ALA A 132 12.18 7.53 -10.92
N TRP A 133 13.09 6.94 -11.69
CA TRP A 133 12.84 5.77 -12.51
C TRP A 133 13.91 4.71 -12.21
N LEU A 134 13.45 3.46 -12.19
CA LEU A 134 14.23 2.30 -11.83
C LEU A 134 14.11 1.27 -12.94
N ASP A 135 15.21 1.02 -13.65
CA ASP A 135 15.27 -0.03 -14.67
C ASP A 135 16.52 -0.89 -14.47
N GLY A 136 16.31 -2.18 -14.22
CA GLY A 136 17.37 -3.12 -13.88
C GLY A 136 18.18 -2.68 -12.66
N ARG A 137 19.39 -2.16 -12.91
CA ARG A 137 20.36 -1.70 -11.89
C ARG A 137 20.56 -0.19 -11.86
N ARG A 138 19.72 0.51 -12.61
CA ARG A 138 19.86 1.91 -12.89
C ARG A 138 18.76 2.66 -12.16
N LEU A 139 19.18 3.57 -11.30
CA LEU A 139 18.31 4.56 -10.68
C LEU A 139 18.59 5.90 -11.35
N GLY A 140 17.64 6.39 -12.13
CA GLY A 140 17.65 7.76 -12.59
C GLY A 140 16.68 8.60 -11.78
N VAL A 141 17.06 9.85 -11.51
CA VAL A 141 16.19 10.84 -10.89
C VAL A 141 16.26 12.14 -11.67
N THR A 142 15.11 12.70 -11.97
CA THR A 142 14.94 14.00 -12.63
C THR A 142 14.05 14.89 -11.76
N LEU A 143 14.49 16.11 -11.51
CA LEU A 143 13.65 17.13 -10.88
C LEU A 143 12.86 17.87 -11.95
N GLY A 144 11.56 17.66 -12.03
CA GLY A 144 10.70 18.15 -13.11
C GLY A 144 10.69 17.21 -14.31
N ARG A 145 10.19 17.71 -15.46
CA ARG A 145 10.21 16.94 -16.71
C ARG A 145 11.67 16.67 -17.15
N PRO A 146 11.95 15.53 -17.82
CA PRO A 146 13.25 15.30 -18.47
C PRO A 146 13.64 16.51 -19.33
N GLY A 147 14.79 17.13 -19.04
CA GLY A 147 15.27 18.34 -19.73
C GLY A 147 15.25 19.64 -18.90
N SER A 148 14.71 19.63 -17.68
CA SER A 148 14.72 20.75 -16.72
C SER A 148 16.11 21.18 -16.19
N GLY A 149 17.16 20.44 -16.55
CA GLY A 149 18.55 20.69 -16.16
C GLY A 149 19.04 19.82 -15.00
N LEU A 150 18.22 19.57 -13.98
CA LEU A 150 18.59 18.78 -12.79
C LEU A 150 18.29 17.28 -12.97
N SER A 151 19.33 16.53 -13.33
CA SER A 151 19.29 15.07 -13.43
C SER A 151 20.43 14.38 -12.69
N LEU A 152 20.16 13.21 -12.15
CA LEU A 152 21.10 12.27 -11.58
C LEU A 152 20.85 10.88 -12.17
N VAL A 153 21.90 10.17 -12.55
CA VAL A 153 21.83 8.74 -12.85
C VAL A 153 22.85 8.01 -12.01
N LEU A 154 22.40 6.97 -11.32
CA LEU A 154 23.22 6.08 -10.55
C LEU A 154 23.07 4.65 -11.10
N ASP A 155 24.19 3.96 -11.23
CA ASP A 155 24.27 2.58 -11.70
C ASP A 155 25.08 1.78 -10.67
N GLY A 156 24.53 0.66 -10.18
CA GLY A 156 25.22 -0.14 -9.17
C GLY A 156 24.64 -1.56 -8.99
N PRO A 157 25.40 -2.48 -8.37
CA PRO A 157 24.98 -3.88 -8.16
C PRO A 157 24.00 -4.03 -6.99
N TRP A 158 22.93 -3.23 -6.95
CA TRP A 158 22.09 -3.13 -5.77
C TRP A 158 20.99 -4.18 -5.71
N ASP A 159 20.71 -4.65 -4.49
CA ASP A 159 19.53 -5.44 -4.18
C ASP A 159 18.28 -4.57 -3.98
N ALA A 160 17.13 -5.20 -3.78
CA ALA A 160 15.86 -4.48 -3.64
C ALA A 160 15.82 -3.55 -2.41
N PRO A 161 16.28 -3.96 -1.22
CA PRO A 161 16.39 -3.07 -0.05
C PRO A 161 17.28 -1.85 -0.29
N SER A 162 18.46 -2.04 -0.88
CA SER A 162 19.42 -0.98 -1.18
C SER A 162 18.81 0.00 -2.18
N THR A 163 18.19 -0.52 -3.25
CA THR A 163 17.51 0.29 -4.28
C THR A 163 16.40 1.15 -3.68
N ALA A 164 15.55 0.58 -2.83
CA ALA A 164 14.45 1.33 -2.19
C ALA A 164 14.96 2.43 -1.24
N ARG A 165 15.98 2.13 -0.41
CA ARG A 165 16.59 3.11 0.50
C ARG A 165 17.30 4.22 -0.24
N LEU A 166 18.05 3.88 -1.30
CA LEU A 166 18.73 4.85 -2.15
C LEU A 166 17.75 5.75 -2.89
N THR A 167 16.67 5.19 -3.44
CA THR A 167 15.61 5.97 -4.10
C THR A 167 15.03 7.01 -3.14
N ALA A 168 14.67 6.59 -1.92
CA ALA A 168 14.15 7.49 -0.91
C ALA A 168 15.17 8.55 -0.47
N ALA A 169 16.43 8.17 -0.28
CA ALA A 169 17.50 9.09 0.10
C ALA A 169 17.74 10.14 -1.00
N VAL A 170 17.90 9.70 -2.25
CA VAL A 170 18.14 10.58 -3.40
C VAL A 170 16.99 11.55 -3.61
N LEU A 171 15.74 11.07 -3.60
CA LEU A 171 14.57 11.94 -3.75
C LEU A 171 14.55 13.02 -2.66
N ARG A 172 14.74 12.63 -1.39
CA ARG A 172 14.72 13.59 -0.28
C ARG A 172 15.86 14.61 -0.33
N GLU A 173 17.04 14.20 -0.78
CA GLU A 173 18.20 15.08 -0.94
C GLU A 173 18.05 16.06 -2.12
N LEU A 174 17.40 15.64 -3.21
CA LEU A 174 17.24 16.46 -4.40
C LEU A 174 16.04 17.41 -4.33
N THR A 175 15.06 17.14 -3.47
CA THR A 175 13.84 17.97 -3.36
C THR A 175 13.77 18.81 -2.08
N ASP A 176 14.86 18.89 -1.31
CA ASP A 176 14.90 19.59 -0.01
C ASP A 176 13.77 19.21 0.95
N ALA A 177 13.32 17.95 0.94
CA ALA A 177 12.11 17.50 1.64
C ALA A 177 12.15 17.68 3.17
N ARG A 178 13.33 17.95 3.75
CA ARG A 178 13.51 18.20 5.18
C ARG A 178 13.35 19.66 5.58
N ARG A 179 13.36 20.59 4.62
CA ARG A 179 13.37 22.03 4.88
C ARG A 179 12.17 22.46 5.70
N LEU A 180 10.95 22.17 5.23
CA LEU A 180 9.72 22.56 5.92
C LEU A 180 9.61 21.90 7.31
N ALA A 181 10.01 20.64 7.43
CA ALA A 181 10.03 19.96 8.72
C ALA A 181 10.99 20.64 9.72
N GLY A 182 12.15 21.10 9.25
CA GLY A 182 13.10 21.87 10.05
C GLY A 182 12.58 23.25 10.46
N GLU A 183 11.96 23.97 9.53
CA GLU A 183 11.31 25.27 9.79
C GLU A 183 10.20 25.11 10.83
N ALA A 184 9.31 24.13 10.67
CA ALA A 184 8.25 23.84 11.63
C ALA A 184 8.81 23.42 13.00
N ALA A 185 9.84 22.55 13.04
CA ALA A 185 10.47 22.14 14.29
C ALA A 185 11.09 23.31 15.05
N ALA A 186 11.70 24.29 14.36
CA ALA A 186 12.31 25.46 14.97
C ALA A 186 11.28 26.43 15.60
N LEU A 187 10.05 26.42 15.11
CA LEU A 187 8.96 27.25 15.65
C LEU A 187 8.23 26.61 16.83
N LEU A 188 8.35 25.30 17.00
CA LEU A 188 7.73 24.58 18.10
C LEU A 188 8.59 24.66 19.36
N LYS A 189 7.93 24.94 20.49
CA LYS A 189 8.55 24.73 21.79
C LYS A 189 8.86 23.24 21.98
N PRO A 190 9.98 22.88 22.64
CA PRO A 190 10.25 21.49 23.01
C PRO A 190 9.04 20.88 23.75
N GLY A 191 8.65 19.68 23.34
CA GLY A 191 7.44 19.03 23.84
C GLY A 191 7.32 17.59 23.34
N PRO A 192 6.19 16.91 23.61
CA PRO A 192 5.97 15.51 23.25
C PRO A 192 5.64 15.34 21.76
N TRP A 193 6.35 16.04 20.87
CA TRP A 193 6.13 16.07 19.44
C TRP A 193 7.42 15.85 18.67
N GLN A 194 7.30 15.25 17.51
CA GLN A 194 8.35 15.13 16.51
C GLN A 194 7.83 15.68 15.18
N VAL A 195 8.68 16.41 14.46
CA VAL A 195 8.38 16.89 13.11
C VAL A 195 9.19 16.08 12.12
N GLU A 196 8.52 15.37 11.23
CA GLU A 196 9.14 14.59 10.16
C GLU A 196 8.83 15.21 8.79
N SER A 197 9.72 15.02 7.83
CA SER A 197 9.40 15.28 6.42
C SER A 197 8.28 14.35 5.96
N ASP A 198 7.33 14.87 5.20
CA ASP A 198 6.28 14.04 4.61
C ASP A 198 6.88 13.02 3.63
N ARG A 199 6.29 11.83 3.61
CA ARG A 199 6.76 10.72 2.77
C ARG A 199 6.17 10.74 1.37
N TRP A 200 5.15 11.56 1.13
CA TRP A 200 4.43 11.62 -0.14
C TRP A 200 4.75 12.86 -0.96
N HIS A 201 5.09 13.96 -0.32
CA HIS A 201 5.38 15.22 -0.99
C HIS A 201 6.52 16.01 -0.30
N PRO A 202 7.48 16.57 -1.05
CA PRO A 202 8.62 17.31 -0.47
C PRO A 202 8.22 18.63 0.20
N ASP A 203 7.19 19.31 -0.31
CA ASP A 203 6.66 20.56 0.26
C ASP A 203 5.69 20.33 1.44
N ALA A 204 5.76 19.17 2.09
CA ALA A 204 4.90 18.84 3.22
C ALA A 204 5.71 18.31 4.41
N ALA A 205 5.20 18.57 5.61
CA ALA A 205 5.76 18.06 6.87
C ALA A 205 4.67 17.45 7.73
N LEU A 206 5.06 16.53 8.62
CA LEU A 206 4.17 15.85 9.56
C LEU A 206 4.60 16.15 10.98
N VAL A 207 3.68 16.69 11.78
CA VAL A 207 3.80 16.74 13.23
C VAL A 207 3.13 15.50 13.81
N LEU A 208 3.90 14.74 14.57
CA LEU A 208 3.50 13.49 15.19
C LEU A 208 3.74 13.58 16.70
N PRO A 209 2.97 12.87 17.53
CA PRO A 209 3.35 12.66 18.92
C PRO A 209 4.70 11.92 18.99
N ALA A 210 5.53 12.27 19.97
CA ALA A 210 6.84 11.67 20.20
C ALA A 210 6.69 10.22 20.68
N ASP A 211 5.74 9.97 21.59
CA ASP A 211 5.34 8.61 21.94
C ASP A 211 4.29 8.10 20.95
N ARG A 212 4.59 6.94 20.36
CA ARG A 212 3.71 6.26 19.40
C ARG A 212 2.84 5.20 20.08
N ARG A 213 3.03 4.98 21.40
CA ARG A 213 2.23 4.03 22.16
C ARG A 213 0.88 4.66 22.55
N PRO A 214 -0.23 3.92 22.42
CA PRO A 214 -1.51 4.36 22.96
C PRO A 214 -1.37 4.58 24.47
N ASP A 215 -1.82 5.74 24.96
CA ASP A 215 -1.93 6.02 26.39
C ASP A 215 -3.07 5.14 26.95
N PRO A 216 -2.80 4.19 27.87
CA PRO A 216 -3.83 3.33 28.44
C PRO A 216 -4.90 4.11 29.21
N GLU A 217 -4.61 5.33 29.68
CA GLU A 217 -5.57 6.21 30.34
C GLU A 217 -6.38 7.08 29.36
N ASP A 218 -5.99 7.11 28.09
CA ASP A 218 -6.67 7.84 27.03
C ASP A 218 -6.83 6.95 25.78
N PRO A 219 -7.66 5.89 25.87
CA PRO A 219 -7.81 4.90 24.80
C PRO A 219 -8.41 5.48 23.51
N LEU A 220 -8.99 6.68 23.59
CA LEU A 220 -9.52 7.44 22.47
C LEU A 220 -8.57 8.57 22.04
N GLY A 221 -7.34 8.69 22.53
CA GLY A 221 -6.37 9.69 22.08
C GLY A 221 -6.84 11.16 22.15
N ARG A 222 -7.75 11.50 23.06
CA ARG A 222 -8.31 12.86 23.18
C ARG A 222 -7.27 13.87 23.67
N ARG A 223 -6.37 13.47 24.57
CA ARG A 223 -5.24 14.27 25.05
C ARG A 223 -4.31 14.61 23.89
N VAL A 224 -3.93 13.62 23.09
CA VAL A 224 -3.11 13.81 21.88
C VAL A 224 -3.79 14.76 20.90
N SER A 225 -5.09 14.56 20.62
CA SER A 225 -5.86 15.41 19.72
C SER A 225 -5.93 16.88 20.19
N ARG A 226 -6.22 17.13 21.47
CA ARG A 226 -6.20 18.49 22.03
C ARG A 226 -4.81 19.13 21.93
N ALA A 227 -3.77 18.35 22.19
CA ALA A 227 -2.43 18.86 22.22
C ALA A 227 -1.92 19.15 20.77
N LEU A 228 -2.31 18.35 19.76
CA LEU A 228 -2.11 18.68 18.35
C LEU A 228 -2.83 19.96 17.93
N ARG A 229 -4.06 20.19 18.42
CA ARG A 229 -4.77 21.46 18.19
C ARG A 229 -4.05 22.67 18.80
N GLN A 230 -3.42 22.52 19.96
CA GLN A 230 -2.60 23.59 20.53
C GLN A 230 -1.36 23.86 19.67
N VAL A 231 -0.72 22.79 19.16
CA VAL A 231 0.40 22.93 18.22
C VAL A 231 -0.04 23.63 16.93
N HIS A 232 -1.21 23.28 16.38
CA HIS A 232 -1.81 23.97 15.23
C HIS A 232 -1.96 25.46 15.50
N LEU A 233 -2.57 25.85 16.63
CA LEU A 233 -2.76 27.27 16.97
C LEU A 233 -1.43 28.02 17.09
N GLN A 234 -0.42 27.40 17.70
CA GLN A 234 0.92 28.00 17.82
C GLN A 234 1.58 28.22 16.45
N LEU A 235 1.58 27.20 15.59
CA LEU A 235 2.17 27.29 14.26
C LEU A 235 1.42 28.27 13.37
N ARG A 236 0.10 28.28 13.43
CA ARG A 236 -0.73 29.22 12.67
C ARG A 236 -0.50 30.67 13.08
N ALA A 237 -0.26 30.92 14.37
CA ALA A 237 0.10 32.25 14.85
C ALA A 237 1.50 32.69 14.39
N ALA A 238 2.45 31.76 14.30
CA ALA A 238 3.81 32.03 13.84
C ALA A 238 3.94 32.12 12.32
N GLN A 239 3.14 31.35 11.58
CA GLN A 239 3.17 31.20 10.13
C GLN A 239 1.73 31.16 9.58
N PRO A 240 1.14 32.34 9.30
CA PRO A 240 -0.23 32.42 8.79
C PRO A 240 -0.38 31.89 7.35
N ASP A 241 0.72 31.84 6.59
CA ASP A 241 0.77 31.37 5.20
C ASP A 241 0.92 29.85 5.08
N TRP A 242 0.64 29.09 6.15
CA TRP A 242 0.66 27.63 6.14
C TRP A 242 -0.76 27.06 6.23
N ASP A 243 -1.01 26.02 5.44
CA ASP A 243 -2.20 25.20 5.52
C ASP A 243 -1.96 23.99 6.42
N PHE A 244 -3.02 23.59 7.14
CA PHE A 244 -2.97 22.52 8.12
C PHE A 244 -4.04 21.47 7.84
N GLN A 245 -3.65 20.20 7.86
CA GLN A 245 -4.56 19.07 7.73
C GLN A 245 -4.44 18.15 8.94
N GLU A 246 -5.51 18.06 9.74
CA GLU A 246 -5.61 17.06 10.80
C GLU A 246 -5.82 15.66 10.20
N MET A 247 -4.99 14.71 10.65
CA MET A 247 -5.06 13.32 10.24
C MET A 247 -5.86 12.55 11.29
N ILE A 248 -7.13 12.30 10.99
CA ILE A 248 -8.09 11.73 11.95
C ILE A 248 -8.22 10.22 11.76
N SER A 249 -7.95 9.45 12.82
CA SER A 249 -8.08 8.00 12.82
C SER A 249 -9.52 7.51 12.72
N ALA A 250 -9.72 6.20 12.55
CA ALA A 250 -11.04 5.58 12.43
C ALA A 250 -11.92 5.79 13.68
N ASP A 251 -11.29 5.87 14.85
CA ASP A 251 -11.90 6.16 16.17
C ASP A 251 -12.22 7.66 16.39
N GLY A 252 -11.89 8.53 15.43
CA GLY A 252 -12.24 9.95 15.46
C GLY A 252 -11.16 10.88 16.06
N SER A 253 -9.96 10.36 16.31
CA SER A 253 -8.90 11.10 17.02
C SER A 253 -7.83 11.63 16.08
N ALA A 254 -7.32 12.84 16.33
CA ALA A 254 -6.20 13.35 15.55
C ALA A 254 -4.93 12.61 15.97
N VAL A 255 -4.30 11.92 15.03
CA VAL A 255 -3.07 11.13 15.24
C VAL A 255 -1.83 11.80 14.66
N ALA A 256 -2.02 12.76 13.76
CA ALA A 256 -0.98 13.58 13.19
C ALA A 256 -1.57 14.88 12.66
N MET A 257 -0.71 15.86 12.41
CA MET A 257 -1.06 17.05 11.66
C MET A 257 -0.08 17.21 10.51
N ARG A 258 -0.59 17.38 9.29
CA ARG A 258 0.20 17.68 8.10
C ARG A 258 0.21 19.17 7.85
N ILE A 259 1.39 19.71 7.56
CA ILE A 259 1.65 21.13 7.31
C ILE A 259 2.10 21.28 5.86
N THR A 260 1.58 22.28 5.17
CA THR A 260 1.97 22.63 3.79
C THR A 260 2.00 24.15 3.62
N PRO A 261 2.94 24.75 2.89
CA PRO A 261 2.90 26.17 2.56
C PRO A 261 1.69 26.47 1.67
N HIS A 262 1.03 27.60 1.91
CA HIS A 262 -0.15 28.01 1.16
C HIS A 262 0.17 28.18 -0.34
N GLY A 263 -0.79 27.79 -1.19
CA GLY A 263 -0.64 27.86 -2.65
C GLY A 263 0.28 26.80 -3.28
N ARG A 264 0.87 25.89 -2.48
CA ARG A 264 1.60 24.73 -3.02
C ARG A 264 0.61 23.65 -3.47
N ALA A 265 0.86 23.06 -4.64
CA ALA A 265 0.07 21.97 -5.19
C ALA A 265 0.38 20.64 -4.48
N VAL A 266 0.04 20.55 -3.18
CA VAL A 266 0.20 19.33 -2.38
C VAL A 266 -1.15 18.61 -2.29
N PRO A 267 -1.26 17.36 -2.77
CA PRO A 267 -2.50 16.60 -2.67
C PRO A 267 -2.92 16.39 -1.22
N ARG A 268 -4.22 16.52 -0.92
CA ARG A 268 -4.74 16.21 0.43
C ARG A 268 -4.58 14.73 0.73
N MET A 269 -4.28 14.41 1.98
CA MET A 269 -4.25 13.03 2.44
C MET A 269 -5.66 12.55 2.75
N VAL A 270 -6.06 11.42 2.18
CA VAL A 270 -7.34 10.79 2.49
C VAL A 270 -7.14 9.60 3.41
N ARG A 271 -8.07 9.43 4.34
CA ARG A 271 -8.10 8.28 5.24
C ARG A 271 -8.41 7.02 4.43
N LYS A 272 -7.48 6.10 4.39
CA LYS A 272 -7.69 4.74 3.90
C LYS A 272 -7.74 3.80 5.10
N VAL A 273 -8.95 3.32 5.38
CA VAL A 273 -9.12 2.22 6.34
C VAL A 273 -8.72 0.96 5.59
N VAL A 274 -7.46 0.58 5.77
CA VAL A 274 -6.99 -0.73 5.31
C VAL A 274 -7.36 -1.68 6.43
N SER A 275 -8.30 -2.58 6.17
CA SER A 275 -8.44 -3.77 7.00
C SER A 275 -7.11 -4.52 6.88
N THR A 276 -6.26 -4.45 7.90
CA THR A 276 -5.09 -5.32 7.98
C THR A 276 -5.62 -6.71 8.29
N SER A 277 -6.10 -7.42 7.28
CA SER A 277 -6.50 -8.82 7.40
C SER A 277 -5.23 -9.69 7.48
N THR A 278 -4.56 -9.62 8.64
CA THR A 278 -4.00 -10.78 9.35
C THR A 278 -4.69 -11.01 10.69
N ALA A 279 -5.63 -10.14 11.09
CA ALA A 279 -6.59 -10.46 12.14
C ALA A 279 -7.77 -11.19 11.48
N GLY A 280 -8.01 -12.44 11.86
CA GLY A 280 -9.23 -13.14 11.48
C GLY A 280 -10.43 -12.55 12.20
N PRO A 281 -11.63 -12.92 11.77
CA PRO A 281 -12.82 -12.20 12.19
C PRO A 281 -13.12 -12.59 13.65
N GLY A 282 -13.54 -11.64 14.50
CA GLY A 282 -13.81 -11.87 15.93
C GLY A 282 -12.83 -11.22 16.90
N GLU A 283 -11.64 -10.83 16.45
CA GLU A 283 -10.89 -9.75 17.08
C GLU A 283 -11.38 -8.43 16.47
N MET A 284 -11.50 -7.36 17.26
CA MET A 284 -11.51 -6.01 16.69
C MET A 284 -10.18 -5.89 15.94
N GLY A 285 -10.19 -6.25 14.66
CA GLY A 285 -9.01 -6.20 13.82
C GLY A 285 -8.49 -4.78 13.95
N ASN A 286 -7.24 -4.65 14.40
CA ASN A 286 -6.58 -3.36 14.54
C ASN A 286 -6.82 -2.59 13.25
N THR A 287 -7.77 -1.66 13.26
CA THR A 287 -8.09 -0.83 12.10
C THR A 287 -6.93 0.13 12.00
N ARG A 288 -5.89 -0.31 11.30
CA ARG A 288 -4.73 0.53 11.05
C ARG A 288 -5.22 1.62 10.12
N THR A 289 -5.45 2.80 10.69
CA THR A 289 -5.75 3.96 9.88
C THR A 289 -4.47 4.29 9.11
N THR A 290 -4.55 4.19 7.79
CA THR A 290 -3.50 4.65 6.90
C THR A 290 -3.99 5.90 6.19
N PHE A 291 -3.06 6.76 5.81
CA PHE A 291 -3.36 7.95 5.06
C PHE A 291 -2.54 7.94 3.80
N ALA A 292 -3.18 8.26 2.69
CA ALA A 292 -2.58 8.23 1.38
C ALA A 292 -3.12 9.42 0.56
N PRO A 293 -2.36 10.02 -0.37
CA PRO A 293 -2.87 11.09 -1.20
C PRO A 293 -4.16 10.71 -1.95
N ALA A 294 -5.08 11.66 -2.12
CA ALA A 294 -6.34 11.49 -2.86
C ALA A 294 -6.10 10.98 -4.30
N ASP A 295 -5.09 11.54 -4.95
CA ASP A 295 -4.84 11.36 -6.39
C ASP A 295 -3.76 10.31 -6.67
N LEU A 296 -3.55 9.38 -5.74
CA LEU A 296 -2.57 8.31 -5.93
C LEU A 296 -2.88 7.50 -7.19
N PRO A 297 -1.90 7.30 -8.10
CA PRO A 297 -2.05 6.31 -9.15
C PRO A 297 -2.29 4.94 -8.52
N ALA A 298 -3.02 4.07 -9.25
CA ALA A 298 -3.22 2.69 -8.83
C ALA A 298 -1.86 2.04 -8.55
N PRO A 299 -1.71 1.28 -7.46
CA PRO A 299 -0.47 0.59 -7.19
C PRO A 299 -0.12 -0.31 -8.38
N PRO A 300 1.16 -0.36 -8.78
CA PRO A 300 1.58 -1.15 -9.92
C PRO A 300 1.19 -2.62 -9.72
N ASP A 301 0.59 -3.19 -10.76
CA ASP A 301 0.21 -4.58 -10.76
C ASP A 301 1.46 -5.43 -10.99
N PHE A 302 2.03 -5.92 -9.90
CA PHE A 302 3.18 -6.83 -9.96
C PHE A 302 2.75 -8.28 -10.13
N THR A 303 1.45 -8.56 -10.34
CA THR A 303 1.08 -9.87 -10.83
C THR A 303 1.67 -10.02 -12.24
N PRO A 304 2.43 -11.09 -12.51
CA PRO A 304 2.86 -11.35 -13.88
C PRO A 304 1.62 -11.38 -14.76
N ALA A 305 1.62 -10.57 -15.83
CA ALA A 305 0.56 -10.64 -16.82
C ALA A 305 0.41 -12.11 -17.21
N PRO A 306 -0.79 -12.71 -17.06
CA PRO A 306 -0.98 -14.08 -17.47
C PRO A 306 -0.66 -14.17 -18.97
N PRO A 307 -0.02 -15.25 -19.43
CA PRO A 307 0.20 -15.44 -20.86
C PRO A 307 -1.13 -15.26 -21.58
N PRO A 308 -1.13 -14.60 -22.76
CA PRO A 308 -2.35 -14.34 -23.49
C PRO A 308 -2.98 -15.68 -23.87
N GLY A 309 -4.04 -16.08 -23.16
CA GLY A 309 -4.76 -17.32 -23.43
C GLY A 309 -5.33 -18.06 -22.22
N GLU A 310 -4.88 -17.79 -20.98
CA GLU A 310 -5.45 -18.44 -19.81
C GLU A 310 -6.29 -17.47 -18.96
N ALA A 311 -7.60 -17.75 -18.89
CA ALA A 311 -8.49 -17.08 -17.96
C ALA A 311 -7.93 -17.20 -16.52
N PRO A 312 -7.90 -16.10 -15.73
CA PRO A 312 -7.21 -16.08 -14.45
C PRO A 312 -7.63 -17.27 -13.58
N SER A 313 -6.67 -18.08 -13.14
CA SER A 313 -6.92 -19.06 -12.09
C SER A 313 -7.19 -18.30 -10.80
N LEU A 314 -8.29 -18.60 -10.11
CA LEU A 314 -8.55 -18.02 -8.80
C LEU A 314 -7.47 -18.52 -7.83
N ASP A 315 -6.90 -17.61 -7.02
CA ASP A 315 -5.90 -17.98 -6.02
C ASP A 315 -6.59 -18.68 -4.84
N LEU A 316 -6.70 -20.01 -4.95
CA LEU A 316 -7.32 -20.87 -3.95
C LEU A 316 -6.43 -20.98 -2.71
N HIS A 317 -6.72 -20.16 -1.72
CA HIS A 317 -5.95 -20.05 -0.48
C HIS A 317 -6.53 -20.86 0.69
N VAL A 318 -5.65 -21.37 1.53
CA VAL A 318 -5.95 -21.90 2.88
C VAL A 318 -5.06 -21.15 3.85
N ALA A 319 -5.65 -20.51 4.86
CA ALA A 319 -4.88 -19.76 5.84
C ALA A 319 -3.83 -20.65 6.54
N PRO A 320 -2.63 -20.13 6.84
CA PRO A 320 -1.57 -20.93 7.44
C PRO A 320 -1.86 -21.34 8.89
N LYS A 321 -2.76 -20.63 9.60
CA LYS A 321 -3.08 -20.86 11.01
C LYS A 321 -4.60 -20.76 11.26
N ASP A 322 -5.06 -21.46 12.29
CA ASP A 322 -6.41 -21.28 12.82
C ASP A 322 -6.51 -19.94 13.54
N THR A 323 -7.66 -19.29 13.44
CA THR A 323 -7.95 -18.01 14.12
C THR A 323 -8.97 -18.23 15.22
N ARG A 324 -8.80 -17.52 16.34
CA ARG A 324 -9.73 -17.52 17.47
C ARG A 324 -10.93 -16.62 17.19
N TYR A 325 -12.12 -17.16 17.40
CA TYR A 325 -13.39 -16.47 17.26
C TYR A 325 -14.09 -16.45 18.63
N SER A 326 -14.13 -15.27 19.26
CA SER A 326 -14.69 -15.03 20.60
C SER A 326 -16.16 -15.40 20.73
N TRP A 327 -16.88 -15.30 19.62
CA TRP A 327 -18.29 -15.60 19.54
C TRP A 327 -18.59 -16.76 18.57
N GLY A 328 -17.58 -17.53 18.15
CA GLY A 328 -17.80 -18.56 17.12
C GLY A 328 -18.51 -19.79 17.67
N VAL A 329 -19.24 -20.50 16.80
CA VAL A 329 -19.84 -21.80 17.13
C VAL A 329 -19.41 -22.88 16.16
N GLU A 330 -19.41 -24.12 16.66
CA GLU A 330 -19.42 -25.30 15.81
C GLU A 330 -20.82 -25.47 15.24
N LEU A 331 -21.02 -25.03 14.00
CA LEU A 331 -22.26 -25.32 13.29
C LEU A 331 -22.17 -26.72 12.69
N GLY A 332 -22.86 -27.67 13.31
CA GLY A 332 -23.00 -29.03 12.78
C GLY A 332 -23.45 -28.98 11.32
N LEU A 333 -22.85 -29.84 10.47
CA LEU A 333 -23.08 -29.78 9.03
C LEU A 333 -24.56 -29.94 8.69
N GLY A 334 -25.31 -30.82 9.36
CA GLY A 334 -26.79 -30.81 9.39
C GLY A 334 -27.50 -30.68 8.03
N ALA A 335 -28.77 -30.25 8.04
CA ALA A 335 -29.60 -30.09 6.85
C ALA A 335 -29.84 -28.63 6.43
N TRP A 336 -29.12 -27.67 7.03
CA TRP A 336 -29.29 -26.25 6.72
C TRP A 336 -28.72 -25.89 5.35
N ALA A 337 -29.22 -24.78 4.77
CA ALA A 337 -28.74 -24.21 3.52
C ALA A 337 -28.23 -22.77 3.75
N TYR A 338 -27.35 -22.29 2.88
CA TYR A 338 -27.03 -20.86 2.86
C TYR A 338 -28.25 -20.05 2.38
N VAL A 339 -28.33 -18.81 2.83
CA VAL A 339 -29.25 -17.78 2.36
C VAL A 339 -28.46 -16.51 2.06
N LEU A 340 -28.96 -15.70 1.14
CA LEU A 340 -28.43 -14.38 0.82
C LEU A 340 -28.76 -13.42 1.98
N ASP A 341 -27.73 -12.79 2.53
CA ASP A 341 -27.83 -11.78 3.57
C ASP A 341 -28.15 -10.41 2.97
N ARG A 342 -28.73 -9.51 3.77
CA ARG A 342 -29.33 -8.24 3.32
C ARG A 342 -28.36 -7.41 2.49
N SER A 343 -28.54 -7.45 1.17
CA SER A 343 -27.77 -6.70 0.18
C SER A 343 -28.75 -6.18 -0.88
N PRO A 344 -28.70 -4.89 -1.25
CA PRO A 344 -29.58 -4.33 -2.29
C PRO A 344 -29.11 -4.82 -3.67
N VAL A 345 -29.40 -6.09 -3.98
CA VAL A 345 -29.01 -6.74 -5.22
C VAL A 345 -30.22 -7.23 -5.99
N PHE A 346 -30.13 -7.16 -7.31
CA PHE A 346 -31.11 -7.69 -8.25
C PHE A 346 -30.47 -8.75 -9.14
N TYR A 347 -31.26 -9.38 -9.99
CA TYR A 347 -30.76 -10.32 -10.97
C TYR A 347 -30.27 -9.63 -12.24
N GLY A 348 -28.96 -9.71 -12.52
CA GLY A 348 -28.38 -9.16 -13.74
C GLY A 348 -28.01 -10.21 -14.79
N SER A 349 -27.47 -9.73 -15.91
CA SER A 349 -27.05 -10.55 -17.05
C SER A 349 -25.72 -11.27 -16.81
N GLY A 350 -25.59 -12.51 -17.29
CA GLY A 350 -24.33 -13.26 -17.26
C GLY A 350 -24.39 -14.56 -16.44
N TRP A 351 -23.23 -15.12 -16.08
CA TRP A 351 -23.16 -16.36 -15.30
C TRP A 351 -23.47 -16.14 -13.82
N TYR A 352 -22.89 -15.11 -13.22
CA TYR A 352 -23.17 -14.74 -11.84
C TYR A 352 -24.56 -14.08 -11.72
N PRO A 353 -25.38 -14.44 -10.73
CA PRO A 353 -26.76 -13.98 -10.67
C PRO A 353 -26.93 -12.59 -10.04
N PHE A 354 -26.11 -12.19 -9.06
CA PHE A 354 -26.36 -11.01 -8.25
C PHE A 354 -25.67 -9.77 -8.80
N HIS A 355 -26.41 -8.69 -9.02
CA HIS A 355 -25.89 -7.44 -9.57
C HIS A 355 -26.32 -6.25 -8.72
N GLU A 356 -25.53 -5.17 -8.81
CA GLU A 356 -25.83 -3.85 -8.26
C GLU A 356 -25.90 -2.82 -9.39
N HIS A 357 -26.61 -1.73 -9.13
CA HIS A 357 -26.72 -0.64 -10.08
C HIS A 357 -25.44 0.20 -10.03
N VAL A 358 -24.89 0.50 -11.19
CA VAL A 358 -23.83 1.51 -11.27
C VAL A 358 -24.52 2.86 -11.07
N THR A 359 -24.20 3.53 -9.97
CA THR A 359 -24.72 4.86 -9.66
C THR A 359 -23.72 5.94 -10.09
N ARG A 360 -24.23 7.11 -10.47
CA ARG A 360 -23.43 8.33 -10.64
C ARG A 360 -23.90 9.35 -9.61
N ARG A 361 -22.99 10.18 -9.14
CA ARG A 361 -23.33 11.25 -8.20
C ARG A 361 -23.83 12.46 -8.97
N GLU A 362 -25.04 12.88 -8.65
CA GLU A 362 -25.64 14.12 -9.15
C GLU A 362 -25.93 15.06 -7.98
N PRO A 363 -25.88 16.39 -8.17
CA PRO A 363 -26.35 17.35 -7.18
C PRO A 363 -27.82 17.08 -6.86
N ASP A 364 -28.16 17.04 -5.58
CA ASP A 364 -29.55 16.90 -5.15
C ASP A 364 -30.34 18.14 -5.58
N PRO A 365 -31.39 18.01 -6.42
CA PRO A 365 -32.16 19.15 -6.90
C PRO A 365 -32.90 19.88 -5.77
N THR A 366 -33.12 19.23 -4.63
CA THR A 366 -33.77 19.79 -3.43
C THR A 366 -32.77 20.31 -2.39
N ALA A 367 -31.51 19.89 -2.48
CA ALA A 367 -30.43 20.31 -1.59
C ALA A 367 -29.08 20.38 -2.34
N PRO A 368 -28.81 21.44 -3.11
CA PRO A 368 -27.69 21.49 -4.08
C PRO A 368 -26.28 21.31 -3.51
N LEU A 369 -26.12 21.39 -2.19
CA LEU A 369 -24.87 21.11 -1.47
C LEU A 369 -24.65 19.61 -1.19
N ASN A 370 -25.67 18.78 -1.38
CA ASN A 370 -25.63 17.33 -1.23
C ASN A 370 -25.59 16.66 -2.61
N THR A 371 -25.08 15.42 -2.65
CA THR A 371 -25.12 14.58 -3.84
C THR A 371 -26.01 13.37 -3.60
N LEU A 372 -26.83 13.03 -4.59
CA LEU A 372 -27.60 11.79 -4.64
C LEU A 372 -26.93 10.79 -5.59
N ASP A 373 -27.02 9.51 -5.25
CA ASP A 373 -26.60 8.42 -6.12
C ASP A 373 -27.74 8.08 -7.08
N VAL A 374 -27.58 8.46 -8.36
CA VAL A 374 -28.58 8.23 -9.41
C VAL A 374 -28.18 7.00 -10.25
N PRO A 375 -29.06 6.01 -10.46
CA PRO A 375 -28.76 4.86 -11.30
C PRO A 375 -28.43 5.26 -12.74
N THR A 376 -27.31 4.77 -13.28
CA THR A 376 -26.89 5.03 -14.67
C THR A 376 -27.59 4.14 -15.71
N GLY A 377 -28.50 3.27 -15.27
CA GLY A 377 -29.07 2.19 -16.08
C GLY A 377 -28.11 1.01 -16.33
N ARG A 378 -26.82 1.13 -15.98
CA ARG A 378 -25.85 0.04 -16.06
C ARG A 378 -25.85 -0.78 -14.78
N THR A 379 -25.48 -2.05 -14.91
CA THR A 379 -25.41 -3.00 -13.79
C THR A 379 -24.08 -3.72 -13.81
N VAL A 380 -23.58 -4.09 -12.63
CA VAL A 380 -22.32 -4.85 -12.48
C VAL A 380 -22.50 -6.01 -11.51
N PRO A 381 -21.78 -7.12 -11.69
CA PRO A 381 -21.80 -8.23 -10.74
C PRO A 381 -21.41 -7.77 -9.33
N ALA A 382 -22.28 -8.03 -8.36
CA ALA A 382 -22.14 -7.56 -6.99
C ALA A 382 -21.43 -8.57 -6.08
N ARG A 383 -20.63 -8.09 -5.14
CA ARG A 383 -20.12 -8.92 -4.05
C ARG A 383 -21.22 -9.11 -3.02
N VAL A 384 -21.54 -10.36 -2.67
CA VAL A 384 -22.62 -10.65 -1.70
C VAL A 384 -22.13 -11.46 -0.53
N ARG A 385 -22.80 -11.31 0.61
CA ARG A 385 -22.59 -12.14 1.79
C ARG A 385 -23.71 -13.18 1.90
N LEU A 386 -23.33 -14.40 2.22
CA LEU A 386 -24.25 -15.48 2.57
C LEU A 386 -24.17 -15.78 4.06
N SER A 387 -25.29 -16.18 4.62
CA SER A 387 -25.42 -16.63 6.00
C SER A 387 -26.09 -18.01 6.05
N PRO A 388 -25.82 -18.85 7.06
CA PRO A 388 -26.59 -20.08 7.25
C PRO A 388 -28.04 -19.78 7.64
N GLY A 389 -28.99 -20.45 6.99
CA GLY A 389 -30.43 -20.33 7.24
C GLY A 389 -30.89 -21.07 8.51
N VAL A 390 -30.28 -20.77 9.67
CA VAL A 390 -30.63 -21.35 10.98
C VAL A 390 -31.19 -20.28 11.93
N GLN A 391 -31.96 -20.70 12.95
CA GLN A 391 -32.53 -19.81 13.95
C GLN A 391 -31.41 -19.10 14.76
N ASN A 392 -31.56 -17.80 14.99
CA ASN A 392 -30.59 -16.92 15.69
C ASN A 392 -29.24 -16.70 14.98
N TYR A 393 -29.22 -16.78 13.64
CA TYR A 393 -28.09 -16.40 12.75
C TYR A 393 -26.73 -16.78 13.32
N SER A 394 -26.31 -17.99 12.98
CA SER A 394 -24.96 -18.51 13.19
C SER A 394 -23.91 -17.41 13.03
N TRP A 395 -23.43 -17.03 14.21
CA TRP A 395 -22.25 -16.27 14.59
C TRP A 395 -21.23 -16.02 13.49
N GLY A 396 -20.58 -14.85 13.54
CA GLY A 396 -19.83 -14.27 12.41
C GLY A 396 -18.76 -15.15 11.74
N ASN A 397 -18.37 -16.27 12.35
CA ASN A 397 -17.49 -17.26 11.73
C ASN A 397 -18.11 -17.98 10.53
N GLU A 398 -19.44 -18.11 10.44
CA GLU A 398 -20.12 -18.90 9.41
C GLU A 398 -20.53 -18.11 8.15
N TYR A 399 -20.29 -16.79 8.13
CA TYR A 399 -20.56 -15.98 6.94
C TYR A 399 -19.62 -16.34 5.79
N VAL A 400 -20.18 -16.31 4.58
CA VAL A 400 -19.45 -16.54 3.33
C VAL A 400 -19.49 -15.28 2.49
N GLN A 401 -18.34 -14.83 2.00
CA GLN A 401 -18.26 -13.75 1.02
C GLN A 401 -18.13 -14.35 -0.38
N LEU A 402 -19.00 -13.93 -1.30
CA LEU A 402 -18.92 -14.28 -2.71
C LEU A 402 -18.38 -13.10 -3.52
N THR A 403 -17.40 -13.37 -4.37
CA THR A 403 -16.84 -12.43 -5.33
C THR A 403 -16.95 -13.00 -6.75
N PRO A 404 -17.62 -12.30 -7.68
CA PRO A 404 -17.78 -12.78 -9.06
C PRO A 404 -16.49 -12.65 -9.88
N VAL A 405 -16.12 -13.71 -10.61
CA VAL A 405 -15.00 -13.74 -11.57
C VAL A 405 -15.46 -14.46 -12.84
N ASP A 406 -16.04 -13.70 -13.78
CA ASP A 406 -16.67 -14.21 -15.02
C ASP A 406 -17.71 -15.33 -14.77
N HIS A 407 -17.44 -16.57 -15.20
CA HIS A 407 -18.30 -17.74 -14.96
C HIS A 407 -18.00 -18.47 -13.65
N ARG A 408 -16.97 -18.01 -12.94
CA ARG A 408 -16.51 -18.56 -11.67
C ARG A 408 -16.89 -17.61 -10.54
N VAL A 409 -16.95 -18.15 -9.34
CA VAL A 409 -17.22 -17.38 -8.12
C VAL A 409 -16.20 -17.78 -7.08
N GLU A 410 -15.49 -16.79 -6.56
CA GLU A 410 -14.65 -16.96 -5.40
C GLU A 410 -15.55 -16.96 -4.15
N ALA A 411 -15.49 -18.02 -3.35
CA ALA A 411 -16.22 -18.14 -2.10
C ALA A 411 -15.24 -18.22 -0.93
N ARG A 412 -15.17 -17.15 -0.14
CA ARG A 412 -14.36 -17.08 1.08
C ARG A 412 -15.21 -17.43 2.29
N LEU A 413 -14.81 -18.45 3.04
CA LEU A 413 -15.53 -18.97 4.20
C LEU A 413 -14.56 -19.34 5.33
N ASN A 414 -15.07 -19.43 6.56
CA ASN A 414 -14.31 -20.01 7.67
C ASN A 414 -14.82 -21.43 7.98
N LEU A 415 -13.87 -22.35 8.14
CA LEU A 415 -14.09 -23.74 8.51
C LEU A 415 -13.80 -23.92 9.99
N TYR A 416 -14.64 -24.66 10.70
CA TYR A 416 -14.45 -24.96 12.12
C TYR A 416 -13.27 -25.92 12.29
N ALA A 417 -12.27 -25.52 13.08
CA ALA A 417 -11.04 -26.26 13.31
C ALA A 417 -10.91 -26.78 14.75
N GLY A 418 -11.86 -26.48 15.62
CA GLY A 418 -11.89 -26.94 17.01
C GLY A 418 -12.20 -25.84 18.01
N ARG A 419 -11.82 -26.05 19.27
CA ARG A 419 -12.05 -25.11 20.36
C ARG A 419 -10.82 -25.00 21.24
N GLU A 420 -10.49 -23.79 21.66
CA GLU A 420 -9.38 -23.49 22.57
C GLU A 420 -9.89 -22.57 23.68
N HIS A 421 -9.98 -23.09 24.91
CA HIS A 421 -10.59 -22.39 26.05
C HIS A 421 -12.01 -21.88 25.70
N ALA A 422 -12.26 -20.58 25.83
CA ALA A 422 -13.52 -19.93 25.50
C ALA A 422 -13.68 -19.60 24.00
N TYR A 423 -12.66 -19.85 23.16
CA TYR A 423 -12.64 -19.45 21.75
C TYR A 423 -12.90 -20.62 20.81
N THR A 424 -13.70 -20.37 19.77
CA THR A 424 -13.84 -21.28 18.64
C THR A 424 -12.70 -21.04 17.65
N LEU A 425 -12.00 -22.10 17.25
CA LEU A 425 -10.93 -22.02 16.26
C LEU A 425 -11.50 -22.22 14.86
N VAL A 426 -11.14 -21.34 13.93
CA VAL A 426 -11.56 -21.46 12.53
C VAL A 426 -10.41 -21.27 11.56
N ARG A 427 -10.45 -21.98 10.44
CA ARG A 427 -9.51 -21.87 9.33
C ARG A 427 -10.18 -21.18 8.16
N GLU A 428 -9.65 -20.05 7.73
CA GLU A 428 -10.13 -19.41 6.51
C GLU A 428 -9.70 -20.19 5.26
N VAL A 429 -10.65 -20.38 4.34
CA VAL A 429 -10.44 -21.08 3.07
C VAL A 429 -11.16 -20.33 1.95
N THR A 430 -10.55 -20.30 0.78
CA THR A 430 -11.14 -19.82 -0.46
C THR A 430 -11.47 -21.00 -1.36
N LEU A 431 -12.72 -21.10 -1.82
CA LEU A 431 -13.18 -22.09 -2.79
C LEU A 431 -13.50 -21.40 -4.11
N GLU A 432 -13.35 -22.13 -5.22
CA GLU A 432 -13.86 -21.70 -6.51
C GLU A 432 -15.14 -22.46 -6.83
N ILE A 433 -16.18 -21.73 -7.21
CA ILE A 433 -17.43 -22.29 -7.72
C ILE A 433 -17.49 -22.00 -9.20
N ASP A 434 -17.29 -23.03 -10.02
CA ASP A 434 -17.42 -22.95 -11.47
C ASP A 434 -18.89 -23.16 -11.85
N LEU A 435 -19.58 -22.08 -12.22
CA LEU A 435 -20.99 -22.14 -12.59
C LEU A 435 -21.22 -22.73 -13.98
N ARG A 436 -20.19 -22.80 -14.82
CA ARG A 436 -20.25 -23.42 -16.14
C ARG A 436 -20.18 -24.93 -16.01
N ALA A 437 -19.18 -25.44 -15.30
CA ALA A 437 -19.00 -26.87 -15.04
C ALA A 437 -19.86 -27.39 -13.88
N LYS A 438 -20.55 -26.50 -13.13
CA LYS A 438 -21.38 -26.82 -11.95
C LYS A 438 -20.62 -27.64 -10.91
N ARG A 439 -19.40 -27.21 -10.60
CA ARG A 439 -18.51 -27.90 -9.67
C ARG A 439 -17.90 -26.93 -8.67
N VAL A 440 -17.45 -27.49 -7.56
CA VAL A 440 -16.69 -26.80 -6.51
C VAL A 440 -15.26 -27.27 -6.62
N LEU A 441 -14.32 -26.34 -6.68
CA LEU A 441 -12.89 -26.60 -6.63
C LEU A 441 -12.37 -26.19 -5.25
N LEU A 442 -11.72 -27.14 -4.59
CA LEU A 442 -11.08 -26.92 -3.30
C LEU A 442 -9.59 -26.63 -3.50
N PRO A 443 -8.95 -25.86 -2.60
CA PRO A 443 -7.50 -25.76 -2.57
C PRO A 443 -6.85 -27.13 -2.41
N VAL A 444 -5.76 -27.36 -3.15
CA VAL A 444 -5.01 -28.63 -3.11
C VAL A 444 -4.48 -28.93 -1.69
N ARG A 445 -4.11 -27.89 -0.94
CA ARG A 445 -3.50 -27.98 0.40
C ARG A 445 -4.50 -27.91 1.55
N ILE A 446 -5.77 -28.23 1.33
CA ILE A 446 -6.76 -28.23 2.42
C ILE A 446 -6.45 -29.35 3.45
N PRO A 447 -6.38 -29.04 4.75
CA PRO A 447 -6.19 -30.05 5.79
C PRO A 447 -7.25 -31.15 5.73
N PRO A 448 -6.90 -32.44 5.87
CA PRO A 448 -7.85 -33.55 5.77
C PRO A 448 -9.07 -33.42 6.69
N ALA A 449 -8.86 -32.93 7.93
CA ALA A 449 -9.93 -32.71 8.90
C ALA A 449 -10.98 -31.68 8.47
N LEU A 450 -10.62 -30.75 7.57
CA LEU A 450 -11.47 -29.66 7.12
C LEU A 450 -12.09 -29.91 5.73
N ARG A 451 -11.56 -30.89 4.99
CA ARG A 451 -11.97 -31.19 3.62
C ARG A 451 -13.47 -31.49 3.51
N HIS A 452 -13.99 -32.37 4.36
CA HIS A 452 -15.40 -32.73 4.33
C HIS A 452 -16.31 -31.51 4.56
N GLN A 453 -15.94 -30.63 5.51
CA GLN A 453 -16.69 -29.41 5.78
C GLN A 453 -16.68 -28.46 4.57
N ALA A 454 -15.53 -28.30 3.92
CA ALA A 454 -15.38 -27.47 2.72
C ALA A 454 -16.21 -27.98 1.54
N GLU A 455 -16.23 -29.29 1.33
CA GLU A 455 -17.04 -29.93 0.28
C GLU A 455 -18.53 -29.68 0.48
N VAL A 456 -19.03 -29.90 1.70
CA VAL A 456 -20.45 -29.71 2.03
C VAL A 456 -20.84 -28.23 1.92
N LYS A 457 -20.05 -27.32 2.50
CA LYS A 457 -20.34 -25.88 2.45
C LYS A 457 -20.22 -25.35 1.01
N GLY A 458 -19.18 -25.74 0.28
CA GLY A 458 -19.00 -25.41 -1.13
C GLY A 458 -20.16 -25.87 -2.00
N ARG A 459 -20.66 -27.09 -1.76
CA ARG A 459 -21.82 -27.62 -2.49
C ARG A 459 -23.08 -26.79 -2.24
N ARG A 460 -23.32 -26.38 -1.00
CA ARG A 460 -24.47 -25.52 -0.64
C ARG A 460 -24.40 -24.16 -1.32
N ILE A 461 -23.21 -23.58 -1.42
CA ILE A 461 -22.99 -22.32 -2.14
C ILE A 461 -23.35 -22.49 -3.63
N LEU A 462 -22.87 -23.57 -4.25
CA LEU A 462 -23.22 -23.90 -5.63
C LEU A 462 -24.74 -24.08 -5.79
N ASP A 463 -25.39 -24.83 -4.90
CA ASP A 463 -26.83 -25.07 -4.98
C ASP A 463 -27.64 -23.77 -4.83
N LEU A 464 -27.21 -22.85 -3.95
CA LEU A 464 -27.79 -21.50 -3.84
C LEU A 464 -27.64 -20.69 -5.13
N LEU A 465 -26.44 -20.66 -5.71
CA LEU A 465 -26.17 -19.92 -6.95
C LEU A 465 -26.97 -20.50 -8.13
N LEU A 466 -27.11 -21.82 -8.19
CA LEU A 466 -27.94 -22.49 -9.19
C LEU A 466 -29.44 -22.27 -8.96
N ALA A 467 -29.90 -22.12 -7.72
CA ALA A 467 -31.27 -21.73 -7.40
C ALA A 467 -31.55 -20.30 -7.86
N ALA A 468 -30.68 -19.35 -7.51
CA ALA A 468 -30.78 -17.95 -7.93
C ALA A 468 -30.83 -17.79 -9.46
N ARG A 469 -29.98 -18.54 -10.18
CA ARG A 469 -30.02 -18.56 -11.66
C ARG A 469 -31.31 -19.16 -12.22
N ARG A 470 -31.92 -20.13 -11.54
CA ARG A 470 -33.22 -20.69 -11.93
C ARG A 470 -34.34 -19.67 -11.71
N GLU A 471 -34.32 -18.90 -10.62
CA GLU A 471 -35.26 -17.80 -10.40
C GLU A 471 -35.17 -16.74 -11.51
N ARG A 472 -33.95 -16.27 -11.82
CA ARG A 472 -33.72 -15.32 -12.91
C ARG A 472 -34.23 -15.83 -14.26
N ARG A 473 -33.96 -17.09 -14.61
CA ARG A 473 -34.43 -17.69 -15.88
C ARG A 473 -35.96 -17.78 -15.96
N ARG A 474 -36.66 -17.76 -14.82
CA ARG A 474 -38.13 -17.70 -14.74
C ARG A 474 -38.66 -16.26 -14.77
N GLY A 475 -37.82 -15.27 -15.02
CA GLY A 475 -38.20 -13.87 -15.14
C GLY A 475 -38.28 -13.10 -13.82
N ALA A 476 -37.84 -13.67 -12.70
CA ALA A 476 -37.71 -12.91 -11.46
C ALA A 476 -36.67 -11.79 -11.65
N ARG A 477 -37.00 -10.57 -11.20
CA ARG A 477 -36.10 -9.41 -11.24
C ARG A 477 -35.18 -9.33 -10.02
N GLU A 478 -35.60 -9.90 -8.89
CA GLU A 478 -34.90 -9.84 -7.61
C GLU A 478 -34.88 -11.21 -6.93
N PRO A 479 -33.89 -11.48 -6.05
CA PRO A 479 -33.81 -12.72 -5.29
C PRO A 479 -35.02 -12.91 -4.37
N ARG A 480 -35.63 -14.11 -4.36
CA ARG A 480 -36.76 -14.41 -3.46
C ARG A 480 -36.57 -15.71 -2.69
N ALA A 481 -36.37 -16.83 -3.37
CA ALA A 481 -36.19 -18.12 -2.69
C ALA A 481 -34.88 -18.20 -1.91
N VAL A 482 -33.86 -17.47 -2.35
CA VAL A 482 -32.54 -17.46 -1.72
C VAL A 482 -32.40 -16.41 -0.61
N LEU A 483 -33.39 -15.55 -0.38
CA LEU A 483 -33.33 -14.57 0.71
C LEU A 483 -33.52 -15.21 2.09
N GLY A 484 -32.86 -14.61 3.09
CA GLY A 484 -33.03 -14.94 4.49
C GLY A 484 -34.46 -14.70 5.00
N PRO A 485 -34.92 -15.40 6.07
CA PRO A 485 -36.30 -15.34 6.56
C PRO A 485 -36.85 -13.95 6.86
N TRP A 486 -36.01 -13.01 7.31
CA TRP A 486 -36.41 -11.65 7.67
C TRP A 486 -36.57 -10.71 6.46
N ASP A 487 -35.91 -11.01 5.35
CA ASP A 487 -36.01 -10.22 4.11
C ASP A 487 -37.16 -10.72 3.22
N ARG A 488 -37.64 -11.96 3.42
CA ARG A 488 -38.82 -12.50 2.70
C ARG A 488 -40.12 -11.75 2.99
N SER A 489 -40.23 -11.06 4.14
CA SER A 489 -41.40 -10.27 4.54
C SER A 489 -41.32 -8.79 4.11
N SER A 490 -40.16 -8.35 3.59
CA SER A 490 -39.98 -6.99 3.07
C SER A 490 -40.69 -6.88 1.71
N ARG A 491 -41.66 -5.97 1.58
CA ARG A 491 -42.25 -5.65 0.27
C ARG A 491 -41.15 -5.11 -0.67
N PRO A 492 -41.19 -5.42 -1.98
CA PRO A 492 -40.24 -4.87 -2.93
C PRO A 492 -40.26 -3.34 -2.87
N SER A 493 -39.09 -2.70 -2.99
CA SER A 493 -39.03 -1.26 -3.22
C SER A 493 -39.69 -0.99 -4.57
N THR A 494 -40.90 -0.44 -4.54
CA THR A 494 -41.56 0.13 -5.70
C THR A 494 -40.85 1.42 -6.05
N ASP A 495 -39.74 1.33 -6.79
CA ASP A 495 -39.20 2.46 -7.53
C ASP A 495 -39.27 2.12 -9.03
N THR A 496 -40.15 2.89 -9.68
CA THR A 496 -40.50 2.92 -11.11
C THR A 496 -39.35 3.27 -12.03
#